data_AF-A0AAD7IZF6-F1
#
_entry.id   AF-A0AAD7IZF6-F1
#
_cell.length_a   1.000
_cell.length_b   1.000
_cell.length_c   1.000
_cell.angle_alpha   90.00
_cell.angle_beta   90.00
_cell.angle_gamma   90.00
#
_symmetry.space_group_name_H-M   'P 1'
#
loop_
_entity.id
_entity.type
_entity.pdbx_description
1 polymer ?
#
loop_
_entity_poly.entity_id
_entity_poly.type
_entity_poly.pdbx_seq_one_letter_code
_entity_poly.pdbx_strand_id
1 'polypeptide(L)'
;MTPLERVRAKFVQRGRLWLWERAESALVKSASIEFDGLFGASGHGGFTPEVKVAALNKSLESSDDNGLGEYPLRPTSPPPPSTSYDVLRGVLRRAPSLADEETRDQVELEEDHFEGGTTASWKPDYMAELFAALIAVIEEHGIEESGWESARWEVYDTYSSCIEGLEYRRGHDEWSDGAKDWLDGRLDMVFMSTRQDNKSELGRRYNAMLPIIRPGYSSCSRQL
;
A
#
# COMPACT_ATOMS: atom_id res chain seq x y z
N MET A 1 18.51 -0.87 26.42
CA MET A 1 17.79 -0.90 25.13
C MET A 1 17.28 -2.31 24.89
N THR A 2 15.97 -2.50 24.87
CA THR A 2 15.32 -3.81 24.64
C THR A 2 15.54 -4.28 23.20
N PRO A 3 15.36 -5.59 22.89
CA PRO A 3 15.40 -6.08 21.51
C PRO A 3 14.45 -5.32 20.58
N LEU A 4 13.24 -4.99 21.04
CA LEU A 4 12.24 -4.26 20.26
C LEU A 4 12.69 -2.81 19.96
N GLU A 5 13.25 -2.11 20.96
CA GLU A 5 13.81 -0.76 20.77
C GLU A 5 14.94 -0.74 19.75
N ARG A 6 15.78 -1.80 19.70
CA ARG A 6 16.82 -1.94 18.67
C ARG A 6 16.24 -2.04 17.26
N VAL A 7 15.17 -2.81 17.08
CA VAL A 7 14.53 -2.92 15.75
C VAL A 7 13.89 -1.59 15.37
N ARG A 8 13.17 -0.93 16.28
CA ARG A 8 12.61 0.42 16.04
C ARG A 8 13.68 1.42 15.64
N ALA A 9 14.85 1.40 16.31
CA ALA A 9 15.97 2.27 15.96
C ALA A 9 16.46 2.06 14.52
N LYS A 10 16.45 0.81 14.00
CA LYS A 10 16.76 0.53 12.58
C LYS A 10 15.77 1.19 11.63
N PHE A 11 14.47 1.15 11.93
CA PHE A 11 13.44 1.85 11.12
C PHE A 11 13.65 3.37 11.14
N VAL A 12 13.89 3.95 12.31
CA VAL A 12 14.16 5.39 12.45
C VAL A 12 15.40 5.79 11.66
N GLN A 13 16.50 5.02 11.76
CA GLN A 13 17.73 5.28 11.01
C GLN A 13 17.52 5.24 9.49
N ARG A 14 16.56 4.45 9.00
CA ARG A 14 16.19 4.37 7.58
C ARG A 14 15.14 5.41 7.15
N GLY A 15 14.69 6.30 8.04
CA GLY A 15 13.62 7.26 7.75
C GLY A 15 12.23 6.62 7.60
N ARG A 16 12.03 5.42 8.16
CA ARG A 16 10.81 4.59 7.99
C ARG A 16 10.04 4.39 9.29
N LEU A 17 10.00 5.41 10.15
CA LEU A 17 9.25 5.33 11.41
C LEU A 17 7.75 5.03 11.17
N TRP A 18 7.16 5.60 10.12
CA TRP A 18 5.77 5.33 9.75
C TRP A 18 5.51 3.84 9.48
N LEU A 19 6.47 3.14 8.87
CA LEU A 19 6.36 1.72 8.53
C LEU A 19 6.47 0.85 9.77
N TRP A 20 7.31 1.25 10.74
CA TRP A 20 7.32 0.62 12.07
C TRP A 20 5.94 0.66 12.72
N GLU A 21 5.29 1.83 12.73
CA GLU A 21 3.99 2.03 13.38
C GLU A 21 2.91 1.19 12.72
N ARG A 22 2.91 1.13 11.38
CA ARG A 22 1.99 0.26 10.61
C ARG A 22 2.26 -1.22 10.88
N ALA A 23 3.52 -1.66 10.86
CA ALA A 23 3.91 -3.04 11.11
C ALA A 23 3.54 -3.49 12.54
N GLU A 24 3.78 -2.63 13.53
CA GLU A 24 3.39 -2.90 14.91
C GLU A 24 1.86 -3.02 15.04
N SER A 25 1.11 -2.11 14.41
CA SER A 25 -0.36 -2.17 14.39
C SER A 25 -0.88 -3.46 13.73
N ALA A 26 -0.28 -3.85 12.60
CA ALA A 26 -0.61 -5.09 11.88
C ALA A 26 -0.35 -6.36 12.71
N LEU A 27 0.75 -6.40 13.49
CA LEU A 27 1.02 -7.50 14.41
C LEU A 27 0.02 -7.55 15.56
N VAL A 28 -0.43 -6.41 16.06
CA VAL A 28 -1.50 -6.37 17.08
C VAL A 28 -2.80 -6.88 16.49
N LYS A 29 -3.19 -6.41 15.29
CA LYS A 29 -4.41 -6.85 14.60
C LYS A 29 -4.40 -8.36 14.34
N SER A 30 -3.29 -8.90 13.81
CA SER A 30 -3.17 -10.34 13.52
C SER A 30 -3.15 -11.21 14.78
N ALA A 31 -2.72 -10.69 15.93
CA ALA A 31 -2.84 -11.40 17.21
C ALA A 31 -4.27 -11.46 17.74
N SER A 32 -5.14 -10.54 17.31
CA SER A 32 -6.56 -10.47 17.73
C SER A 32 -7.50 -11.28 16.85
N ILE A 33 -7.07 -11.72 15.67
CA ILE A 33 -7.88 -12.60 14.82
C ILE A 33 -7.90 -13.97 15.50
N GLU A 34 -9.03 -14.29 16.14
CA GLU A 34 -9.28 -15.61 16.71
C GLU A 34 -9.22 -16.63 15.58
N PHE A 35 -8.29 -17.58 15.68
CA PHE A 35 -8.22 -18.68 14.73
C PHE A 35 -9.32 -19.67 15.09
N ASP A 36 -10.53 -19.39 14.62
CA ASP A 36 -11.69 -20.26 14.80
C ASP A 36 -11.44 -21.60 14.09
N GLY A 37 -11.03 -22.60 14.88
CA GLY A 37 -11.65 -23.92 14.76
C GLY A 37 -11.19 -24.90 13.67
N LEU A 38 -9.88 -25.09 13.43
CA LEU A 38 -9.43 -26.31 12.73
C LEU A 38 -8.42 -27.20 13.48
N PHE A 39 -7.74 -26.70 14.52
CA PHE A 39 -6.72 -27.49 15.23
C PHE A 39 -6.89 -27.58 16.76
N GLY A 40 -8.06 -27.22 17.30
CA GLY A 40 -8.43 -27.52 18.70
C GLY A 40 -7.57 -26.89 19.80
N ALA A 41 -6.63 -26.02 19.47
CA ALA A 41 -5.82 -25.27 20.43
C ALA A 41 -6.38 -23.85 20.57
N SER A 42 -7.35 -23.68 21.47
CA SER A 42 -7.86 -22.37 21.90
C SER A 42 -6.79 -21.63 22.71
N GLY A 43 -5.78 -21.11 22.03
CA GLY A 43 -4.78 -20.23 22.62
C GLY A 43 -4.99 -18.81 22.11
N HIS A 44 -5.41 -17.89 22.99
CA HIS A 44 -5.25 -16.44 22.82
C HIS A 44 -3.75 -16.09 22.87
N GLY A 45 -3.00 -16.61 21.90
CA GLY A 45 -1.55 -16.53 21.87
C GLY A 45 -1.14 -15.28 21.14
N GLY A 46 -1.10 -14.14 21.84
CA GLY A 46 -0.40 -12.96 21.36
C GLY A 46 1.05 -13.30 20.96
N PHE A 47 1.66 -12.48 20.12
CA PHE A 47 3.06 -12.66 19.76
C PHE A 47 3.95 -12.62 21.00
N THR A 48 4.82 -13.62 21.17
CA THR A 48 5.92 -13.46 22.12
C THR A 48 6.83 -12.33 21.65
N PRO A 49 7.55 -11.65 22.56
CA PRO A 49 8.50 -10.60 22.17
C PRO A 49 9.50 -11.07 21.10
N GLU A 50 9.93 -12.33 21.15
CA GLU A 50 10.88 -12.94 20.22
C GLU A 50 10.27 -13.09 18.82
N VAL A 51 9.04 -13.60 18.71
CA VAL A 51 8.36 -13.74 17.41
C VAL A 51 8.07 -12.35 16.82
N LYS A 52 7.64 -11.39 17.64
CA LYS A 52 7.42 -10.00 17.19
C LYS A 52 8.71 -9.39 16.62
N VAL A 53 9.83 -9.55 17.33
CA VAL A 53 11.14 -9.07 16.89
C VAL A 53 11.59 -9.78 15.61
N ALA A 54 11.37 -11.10 15.49
CA ALA A 54 11.71 -11.85 14.29
C ALA A 54 10.91 -11.36 13.07
N ALA A 55 9.58 -11.25 13.19
CA ALA A 55 8.70 -10.76 12.13
C ALA A 55 9.11 -9.34 11.66
N LEU A 56 9.40 -8.43 12.60
CA LEU A 56 9.82 -7.07 12.27
C LEU A 56 11.23 -7.01 11.63
N ASN A 57 12.17 -7.86 12.04
CA ASN A 57 13.47 -7.94 11.35
C ASN A 57 13.31 -8.52 9.94
N LYS A 58 12.50 -9.57 9.76
CA LYS A 58 12.19 -10.15 8.45
C LYS A 58 11.67 -9.09 7.47
N SER A 59 10.83 -8.19 7.97
CA SER A 59 10.29 -7.06 7.21
C SER A 59 11.37 -6.09 6.71
N LEU A 60 12.47 -5.91 7.46
CA LEU A 60 13.60 -5.04 7.10
C LEU A 60 14.65 -5.71 6.20
N GLU A 61 14.69 -7.04 6.23
CA GLU A 61 15.72 -7.88 5.60
C GLU A 61 15.28 -8.41 4.23
N SER A 62 13.98 -8.59 4.01
CA SER A 62 13.48 -9.04 2.72
C SER A 62 13.81 -8.01 1.63
N SER A 63 14.63 -8.47 0.68
CA SER A 63 14.95 -7.82 -0.60
C SER A 63 14.14 -8.40 -1.76
N ASP A 64 13.21 -9.31 -1.46
CA ASP A 64 12.28 -9.84 -2.45
C ASP A 64 11.17 -8.80 -2.68
N ASP A 65 10.42 -8.91 -3.78
CA ASP A 65 9.33 -7.98 -4.15
C ASP A 65 8.27 -7.78 -3.03
N ASN A 66 8.22 -8.69 -2.03
CA ASN A 66 7.35 -8.64 -0.85
C ASN A 66 8.02 -7.96 0.38
N GLY A 67 9.24 -7.44 0.24
CA GLY A 67 10.02 -6.87 1.34
C GLY A 67 9.66 -5.43 1.67
N LEU A 68 9.56 -5.11 2.97
CA LEU A 68 9.33 -3.72 3.41
C LEU A 68 10.55 -2.81 3.18
N GLY A 69 11.65 -3.34 2.65
CA GLY A 69 12.83 -2.59 2.22
C GLY A 69 12.59 -1.69 1.00
N GLU A 70 11.54 -1.92 0.24
CA GLU A 70 11.36 -1.30 -1.08
C GLU A 70 10.43 -0.09 -1.13
N TYR A 71 9.75 0.24 -0.03
CA TYR A 71 8.89 1.43 -0.01
C TYR A 71 9.68 2.69 -0.38
N PRO A 72 9.14 3.56 -1.25
CA PRO A 72 9.72 4.85 -1.50
C PRO A 72 9.78 5.66 -0.20
N LEU A 73 10.58 6.73 -0.20
CA LEU A 73 10.53 7.68 0.91
C LEU A 73 9.21 8.46 0.83
N ARG A 74 8.64 8.77 2.00
CA ARG A 74 7.55 9.73 2.09
C ARG A 74 8.08 11.14 1.83
N PRO A 75 7.36 11.97 1.05
CA PRO A 75 7.65 13.39 0.94
C PRO A 75 7.73 14.02 2.32
N THR A 76 8.70 14.92 2.49
CA THR A 76 8.89 15.61 3.78
C THR A 76 8.08 16.90 3.85
N SER A 77 7.76 17.47 2.69
CA SER A 77 6.96 18.66 2.57
C SER A 77 5.53 18.30 2.12
N PRO A 78 4.50 18.97 2.65
CA PRO A 78 3.16 18.82 2.12
C PRO A 78 3.13 19.33 0.67
N PRO A 79 2.30 18.72 -0.21
CA PRO A 79 2.16 19.21 -1.56
C PRO A 79 1.53 20.61 -1.58
N PRO A 80 1.84 21.43 -2.60
CA PRO A 80 1.36 22.80 -2.69
C PRO A 80 -0.18 22.85 -2.81
N PRO A 81 -0.84 23.84 -2.19
CA PRO A 81 -2.27 24.08 -2.43
C PRO A 81 -2.52 24.35 -3.90
N SER A 82 -3.46 23.61 -4.51
CA SER A 82 -3.82 23.76 -5.92
C SER A 82 -5.17 23.12 -6.21
N THR A 83 -5.79 23.53 -7.31
CA THR A 83 -7.09 22.98 -7.73
C THR A 83 -7.01 21.48 -8.02
N SER A 84 -5.93 20.99 -8.64
CA SER A 84 -5.77 19.55 -8.89
C SER A 84 -5.72 18.72 -7.59
N TYR A 85 -4.98 19.18 -6.58
CA TYR A 85 -4.96 18.52 -5.27
C TYR A 85 -6.29 18.60 -4.53
N ASP A 86 -7.01 19.72 -4.63
CA ASP A 86 -8.34 19.85 -4.03
C ASP A 86 -9.34 18.86 -4.65
N VAL A 87 -9.27 18.67 -5.97
CA VAL A 87 -10.05 17.66 -6.70
C VAL A 87 -9.67 16.25 -6.24
N LEU A 88 -8.36 15.91 -6.21
CA LEU A 88 -7.89 14.61 -5.73
C LEU A 88 -8.41 14.30 -4.31
N ARG A 89 -8.25 15.24 -3.38
CA ARG A 89 -8.75 15.09 -2.00
C ARG A 89 -10.26 15.02 -1.91
N GLY A 90 -10.98 15.63 -2.85
CA GLY A 90 -12.43 15.48 -2.99
C GLY A 90 -12.84 14.08 -3.42
N VAL A 91 -12.07 13.44 -4.31
CA VAL A 91 -12.27 12.04 -4.70
C VAL A 91 -11.90 11.09 -3.56
N LEU A 92 -10.74 11.28 -2.91
CA LEU A 92 -10.28 10.43 -1.80
C LEU A 92 -11.19 10.48 -0.58
N ARG A 93 -11.81 11.62 -0.27
CA ARG A 93 -12.81 11.72 0.82
C ARG A 93 -14.07 10.89 0.58
N ARG A 94 -14.35 10.53 -0.67
CA ARG A 94 -15.49 9.66 -1.06
C ARG A 94 -15.04 8.23 -1.32
N ALA A 95 -13.83 7.86 -0.93
CA ALA A 95 -13.29 6.52 -1.19
C ALA A 95 -14.18 5.44 -0.59
N PRO A 96 -14.64 4.46 -1.39
CA PRO A 96 -15.37 3.31 -0.88
C PRO A 96 -14.56 2.54 0.15
N SER A 97 -15.22 2.06 1.20
CA SER A 97 -14.57 1.36 2.32
C SER A 97 -15.26 0.03 2.63
N LEU A 98 -14.47 -1.00 2.91
CA LEU A 98 -14.99 -2.29 3.40
C LEU A 98 -15.62 -2.17 4.78
N ALA A 99 -15.17 -1.20 5.58
CA ALA A 99 -15.70 -0.95 6.93
C ALA A 99 -17.03 -0.19 6.92
N ASP A 100 -17.38 0.47 5.81
CA ASP A 100 -18.58 1.29 5.66
C ASP A 100 -19.63 0.57 4.82
N GLU A 101 -20.77 0.24 5.41
CA GLU A 101 -21.84 -0.50 4.73
C GLU A 101 -22.46 0.27 3.56
N GLU A 102 -22.47 1.61 3.60
CA GLU A 102 -23.08 2.44 2.55
C GLU A 102 -22.26 2.44 1.26
N THR A 103 -20.94 2.25 1.37
CA THR A 103 -20.02 2.29 0.23
C THR A 103 -19.36 0.95 -0.08
N ARG A 104 -19.58 -0.08 0.75
CA ARG A 104 -19.01 -1.42 0.57
C ARG A 104 -19.35 -2.03 -0.79
N ASP A 105 -20.53 -1.76 -1.33
CA ASP A 105 -20.96 -2.23 -2.64
C ASP A 105 -20.15 -1.61 -3.80
N GLN A 106 -19.36 -0.56 -3.55
CA GLN A 106 -18.42 0.05 -4.48
C GLN A 106 -17.00 -0.52 -4.37
N VAL A 107 -16.81 -1.55 -3.55
CA VAL A 107 -15.59 -2.38 -3.50
C VAL A 107 -15.89 -3.72 -4.19
N GLU A 108 -15.00 -4.12 -5.09
CA GLU A 108 -14.99 -5.43 -5.74
C GLU A 108 -14.13 -6.39 -4.92
N LEU A 109 -14.64 -7.60 -4.70
CA LEU A 109 -13.93 -8.69 -4.06
C LEU A 109 -13.70 -9.78 -5.11
N GLU A 110 -12.44 -10.14 -5.34
CA GLU A 110 -12.05 -11.21 -6.23
C GLU A 110 -11.43 -12.35 -5.42
N GLU A 111 -12.00 -13.55 -5.57
CA GLU A 111 -11.46 -14.76 -4.96
C GLU A 111 -10.39 -15.36 -5.87
N ASP A 112 -9.17 -15.50 -5.36
CA ASP A 112 -8.15 -16.32 -5.97
C ASP A 112 -8.53 -17.80 -5.81
N HIS A 113 -9.05 -18.39 -6.89
CA HIS A 113 -9.46 -19.79 -6.91
C HIS A 113 -8.29 -20.79 -6.83
N PHE A 114 -7.04 -20.34 -6.97
CA PHE A 114 -5.85 -21.20 -6.85
C PHE A 114 -5.28 -21.18 -5.44
N GLU A 115 -5.11 -19.99 -4.87
CA GLU A 115 -4.49 -19.82 -3.54
C GLU A 115 -5.52 -19.71 -2.41
N GLY A 116 -6.80 -19.56 -2.75
CA GLY A 116 -7.90 -19.38 -1.79
C GLY A 116 -7.90 -18.01 -1.11
N GLY A 117 -7.13 -17.05 -1.64
CA GLY A 117 -7.11 -15.67 -1.17
C GLY A 117 -8.32 -14.88 -1.66
N THR A 118 -8.63 -13.77 -0.98
CA THR A 118 -9.55 -12.76 -1.51
C THR A 118 -8.80 -11.45 -1.61
N THR A 119 -8.81 -10.84 -2.78
CA THR A 119 -8.29 -9.47 -3.00
C THR A 119 -9.45 -8.51 -3.12
N ALA A 120 -9.31 -7.32 -2.55
CA ALA A 120 -10.33 -6.28 -2.62
C ALA A 120 -9.82 -5.08 -3.41
N SER A 121 -10.68 -4.43 -4.19
CA SER A 121 -10.32 -3.26 -5.00
C SER A 121 -11.48 -2.28 -5.14
N TRP A 122 -11.20 -0.99 -5.36
CA TRP A 122 -12.25 -0.06 -5.75
C TRP A 122 -12.83 -0.42 -7.12
N LYS A 123 -14.15 -0.23 -7.30
CA LYS A 123 -14.81 -0.47 -8.58
C LYS A 123 -14.31 0.46 -9.70
N PRO A 124 -14.47 0.06 -10.98
CA PRO A 124 -13.99 0.83 -12.13
C PRO A 124 -14.46 2.29 -12.19
N ASP A 125 -15.71 2.56 -11.78
CA ASP A 125 -16.27 3.93 -11.83
C ASP A 125 -15.51 4.88 -10.89
N TYR A 126 -15.23 4.45 -9.66
CA TYR A 126 -14.42 5.22 -8.72
C TYR A 126 -12.97 5.35 -9.20
N MET A 127 -12.40 4.27 -9.73
CA MET A 127 -11.04 4.26 -10.27
C MET A 127 -10.88 5.26 -11.42
N ALA A 128 -11.88 5.42 -12.28
CA ALA A 128 -11.87 6.42 -13.35
C ALA A 128 -11.82 7.85 -12.80
N GLU A 129 -12.61 8.17 -11.77
CA GLU A 129 -12.57 9.49 -11.10
C GLU A 129 -11.19 9.74 -10.46
N LEU A 130 -10.64 8.71 -9.81
CA LEU A 130 -9.32 8.79 -9.18
C LEU A 130 -8.20 9.01 -10.21
N PHE A 131 -8.18 8.26 -11.32
CA PHE A 131 -7.19 8.45 -12.37
C PHE A 131 -7.30 9.83 -13.03
N ALA A 132 -8.51 10.32 -13.27
CA ALA A 132 -8.70 11.68 -13.79
C ALA A 132 -8.08 12.73 -12.85
N ALA A 133 -8.30 12.61 -11.53
CA ALA A 133 -7.73 13.52 -10.55
C ALA A 133 -6.21 13.41 -10.44
N LEU A 134 -5.66 12.19 -10.48
CA LEU A 134 -4.21 11.96 -10.47
C LEU A 134 -3.54 12.52 -11.72
N ILE A 135 -4.14 12.33 -12.91
CA ILE A 135 -3.64 12.92 -14.16
C ILE A 135 -3.58 14.44 -14.03
N ALA A 136 -4.63 15.08 -13.50
CA ALA A 136 -4.64 16.53 -13.30
C ALA A 136 -3.50 17.00 -12.38
N VAL A 137 -3.18 16.26 -11.32
CA VAL A 137 -2.04 16.56 -10.45
C VAL A 137 -0.71 16.43 -11.21
N ILE A 138 -0.54 15.38 -12.01
CA ILE A 138 0.69 15.17 -12.79
C ILE A 138 0.86 16.26 -13.85
N GLU A 139 -0.22 16.68 -14.51
CA GLU A 139 -0.18 17.75 -15.51
C GLU A 139 0.17 19.11 -14.91
N GLU A 140 -0.30 19.39 -13.70
CA GLU A 140 -0.05 20.67 -13.02
C GLU A 140 1.32 20.71 -12.33
N HIS A 141 1.72 19.64 -11.65
CA HIS A 141 2.88 19.63 -10.74
C HIS A 141 4.00 18.67 -11.14
N GLY A 142 3.83 17.89 -12.21
CA GLY A 142 4.80 16.90 -12.68
C GLY A 142 4.78 15.60 -11.88
N ILE A 143 5.83 14.80 -12.07
CA ILE A 143 5.96 13.47 -11.43
C ILE A 143 6.84 13.45 -10.18
N GLU A 144 7.49 14.55 -9.84
CA GLU A 144 8.43 14.66 -8.71
C GLU A 144 7.70 14.92 -7.37
N GLU A 145 8.44 15.29 -6.32
CA GLU A 145 7.95 15.47 -4.94
C GLU A 145 6.67 16.31 -4.85
N SER A 146 6.52 17.40 -5.63
CA SER A 146 5.32 18.27 -5.59
C SER A 146 4.10 17.71 -6.31
N GLY A 147 4.25 16.65 -7.11
CA GLY A 147 3.18 16.08 -7.92
C GLY A 147 2.94 14.61 -7.60
N TRP A 148 3.16 13.73 -8.58
CA TRP A 148 2.85 12.30 -8.43
C TRP A 148 3.42 11.65 -7.17
N GLU A 149 4.68 11.94 -6.82
CA GLU A 149 5.33 11.31 -5.67
C GLU A 149 4.61 11.60 -4.35
N SER A 150 4.02 12.79 -4.20
CA SER A 150 3.18 13.11 -3.05
C SER A 150 1.77 12.56 -3.18
N ALA A 151 1.17 12.68 -4.36
CA ALA A 151 -0.19 12.22 -4.61
C ALA A 151 -0.36 10.71 -4.34
N ARG A 152 0.61 9.88 -4.76
CA ARG A 152 0.57 8.42 -4.53
C ARG A 152 0.52 8.04 -3.06
N TRP A 153 1.12 8.84 -2.17
CA TRP A 153 1.05 8.60 -0.73
C TRP A 153 -0.32 8.95 -0.15
N GLU A 154 -0.98 10.01 -0.64
CA GLU A 154 -2.37 10.30 -0.26
C GLU A 154 -3.29 9.12 -0.67
N VAL A 155 -3.10 8.58 -1.88
CA VAL A 155 -3.86 7.40 -2.36
C VAL A 155 -3.56 6.16 -1.53
N TYR A 156 -2.27 5.86 -1.29
CA TYR A 156 -1.85 4.74 -0.43
C TYR A 156 -2.51 4.82 0.95
N ASP A 157 -2.46 5.99 1.60
CA ASP A 157 -3.01 6.14 2.95
C ASP A 157 -4.53 5.93 2.95
N THR A 158 -5.24 6.51 1.97
CA THR A 158 -6.69 6.29 1.81
C THR A 158 -7.02 4.82 1.55
N TYR A 159 -6.36 4.20 0.58
CA TYR A 159 -6.57 2.79 0.23
C TYR A 159 -6.31 1.89 1.43
N SER A 160 -5.19 2.11 2.15
CA SER A 160 -4.82 1.35 3.35
C SER A 160 -5.84 1.44 4.49
N SER A 161 -6.59 2.54 4.54
CA SER A 161 -7.60 2.77 5.57
C SER A 161 -8.99 2.25 5.18
N CYS A 162 -9.29 2.21 3.88
CA CYS A 162 -10.61 1.86 3.37
C CYS A 162 -10.74 0.38 2.96
N ILE A 163 -9.70 -0.19 2.34
CA ILE A 163 -9.73 -1.55 1.82
C ILE A 163 -8.81 -2.43 2.66
N GLU A 164 -7.51 -2.33 2.39
CA GLU A 164 -6.49 -3.15 3.00
C GLU A 164 -5.15 -2.42 2.92
N GLY A 165 -4.30 -2.64 3.91
CA GLY A 165 -2.94 -2.12 3.93
C GLY A 165 -2.00 -3.17 4.49
N LEU A 166 -0.85 -2.73 5.00
CA LEU A 166 0.12 -3.63 5.61
C LEU A 166 -0.49 -4.56 6.65
N GLU A 167 -0.36 -5.87 6.40
CA GLU A 167 -0.83 -6.95 7.26
C GLU A 167 0.28 -7.99 7.46
N TYR A 168 0.17 -8.76 8.55
CA TYR A 168 1.06 -9.88 8.82
C TYR A 168 0.25 -11.17 8.91
N ARG A 169 0.51 -12.09 7.97
CA ARG A 169 -0.15 -13.38 7.85
C ARG A 169 0.58 -14.41 8.69
N ARG A 170 0.15 -14.55 9.95
CA ARG A 170 0.79 -15.45 10.93
C ARG A 170 0.94 -16.90 10.43
N GLY A 171 -0.04 -17.42 9.70
CA GLY A 171 -0.01 -18.79 9.18
C GLY A 171 1.12 -19.05 8.16
N HIS A 172 1.58 -17.99 7.49
CA HIS A 172 2.63 -18.04 6.47
C HIS A 172 3.92 -17.34 6.91
N ASP A 173 3.94 -16.74 8.11
CA ASP A 173 5.04 -15.88 8.58
C ASP A 173 5.41 -14.80 7.54
N GLU A 174 4.41 -14.18 6.91
CA GLU A 174 4.62 -13.28 5.77
C GLU A 174 3.98 -11.91 5.99
N TRP A 175 4.61 -10.88 5.43
CA TRP A 175 4.06 -9.54 5.31
C TRP A 175 3.43 -9.36 3.94
N SER A 176 2.24 -8.78 3.88
CA SER A 176 1.59 -8.37 2.64
C SER A 176 1.05 -6.96 2.79
N ASP A 177 0.99 -6.22 1.69
CA ASP A 177 0.42 -4.88 1.68
C ASP A 177 -0.23 -4.58 0.32
N GLY A 178 -1.54 -4.77 0.23
CA GLY A 178 -2.30 -4.50 -1.00
C GLY A 178 -2.38 -3.01 -1.37
N ALA A 179 -1.96 -2.10 -0.49
CA ALA A 179 -1.85 -0.68 -0.83
C ALA A 179 -0.51 -0.35 -1.50
N LYS A 180 0.51 -1.20 -1.37
CA LYS A 180 1.89 -0.93 -1.81
C LYS A 180 1.98 -0.62 -3.30
N ASP A 181 1.15 -1.25 -4.14
CA ASP A 181 1.19 -1.07 -5.60
C ASP A 181 0.98 0.40 -6.04
N TRP A 182 0.24 1.18 -5.25
CA TRP A 182 0.08 2.61 -5.51
C TRP A 182 1.39 3.38 -5.43
N LEU A 183 2.39 2.84 -4.74
CA LEU A 183 3.69 3.46 -4.54
C LEU A 183 4.69 3.14 -5.66
N ASP A 184 4.47 2.07 -6.43
CA ASP A 184 5.50 1.51 -7.33
C ASP A 184 5.56 2.15 -8.72
N GLY A 185 4.81 3.24 -8.96
CA GLY A 185 4.82 3.91 -10.26
C GLY A 185 3.68 3.44 -11.13
N ARG A 186 4.05 2.78 -12.22
CA ARG A 186 3.09 2.16 -13.12
C ARG A 186 2.45 1.01 -12.38
N LEU A 187 1.11 1.01 -12.36
CA LEU A 187 0.37 -0.15 -11.89
C LEU A 187 0.63 -1.29 -12.89
N ASP A 188 1.12 -2.44 -12.42
CA ASP A 188 1.49 -3.55 -13.31
C ASP A 188 0.26 -4.11 -14.02
N MET A 189 0.45 -4.54 -15.26
CA MET A 189 -0.62 -5.04 -16.13
C MET A 189 -1.31 -6.28 -15.56
N VAL A 190 -0.64 -7.08 -14.73
CA VAL A 190 -1.25 -8.25 -14.07
C VAL A 190 -2.27 -7.80 -13.04
N PHE A 191 -1.92 -6.83 -12.20
CA PHE A 191 -2.81 -6.19 -11.23
C PHE A 191 -3.95 -5.40 -11.90
N MET A 192 -3.69 -4.85 -13.09
CA MET A 192 -4.71 -4.16 -13.90
C MET A 192 -5.56 -5.08 -14.79
N SER A 193 -5.13 -6.33 -15.01
CA SER A 193 -5.86 -7.31 -15.82
C SER A 193 -7.07 -7.88 -15.08
N THR A 194 -6.93 -8.02 -13.76
CA THR A 194 -8.01 -8.30 -12.82
C THR A 194 -8.88 -7.06 -12.59
N ARG A 195 -8.27 -5.88 -12.38
CA ARG A 195 -9.00 -4.63 -12.03
C ARG A 195 -9.66 -3.82 -13.17
N GLN A 196 -9.70 -4.30 -14.41
CA GLN A 196 -10.23 -3.56 -15.58
C GLN A 196 -9.59 -2.18 -15.89
N ASP A 197 -8.61 -1.69 -15.12
CA ASP A 197 -8.04 -0.35 -15.30
C ASP A 197 -7.28 -0.18 -16.63
N ASN A 198 -6.69 -1.26 -17.16
CA ASN A 198 -6.08 -1.28 -18.49
C ASN A 198 -7.12 -1.23 -19.61
N LYS A 199 -8.40 -1.48 -19.28
CA LYS A 199 -9.53 -1.26 -20.18
C LYS A 199 -9.96 0.21 -20.16
N SER A 200 -9.76 0.92 -19.05
CA SER A 200 -10.04 2.35 -18.96
C SER A 200 -9.00 3.18 -19.73
N GLU A 201 -9.46 4.19 -20.47
CA GLU A 201 -8.57 5.11 -21.18
C GLU A 201 -7.72 5.96 -20.21
N LEU A 202 -8.31 6.32 -19.06
CA LEU A 202 -7.66 7.11 -18.03
C LEU A 202 -6.54 6.35 -17.33
N GLY A 203 -6.75 5.08 -16.95
CA GLY A 203 -5.70 4.25 -16.35
C GLY A 203 -4.51 4.06 -17.29
N ARG A 204 -4.76 3.82 -18.59
CA ARG A 204 -3.70 3.75 -19.60
C ARG A 204 -2.94 5.06 -19.73
N ARG A 205 -3.65 6.20 -19.75
CA ARG A 205 -3.02 7.53 -19.81
C ARG A 205 -2.17 7.80 -18.58
N TYR A 206 -2.69 7.54 -17.38
CA TYR A 206 -1.97 7.66 -16.12
C TYR A 206 -0.65 6.87 -16.16
N ASN A 207 -0.71 5.57 -16.50
CA ASN A 207 0.49 4.74 -16.60
C ASN A 207 1.49 5.21 -17.67
N ALA A 208 1.01 5.77 -18.79
CA ALA A 208 1.88 6.31 -19.82
C ALA A 208 2.68 7.54 -19.35
N MET A 209 2.17 8.28 -18.34
CA MET A 209 2.82 9.47 -17.79
C MET A 209 3.91 9.14 -16.74
N LEU A 210 3.95 7.90 -16.24
CA LEU A 210 4.85 7.48 -15.17
C LEU A 210 6.10 6.78 -15.71
N PRO A 211 7.25 6.86 -15.00
CA PRO A 211 8.45 6.14 -15.38
C PRO A 211 8.25 4.62 -15.28
N ILE A 212 8.94 3.87 -16.14
CA ILE A 212 9.05 2.41 -16.00
C ILE A 212 10.12 2.16 -14.94
N ILE A 213 9.71 1.91 -13.70
CA ILE A 213 10.62 1.47 -12.65
C ILE A 213 10.77 -0.04 -12.83
N ARG A 214 11.86 -0.48 -13.46
CA ARG A 214 12.17 -1.91 -13.52
C ARG A 214 12.76 -2.34 -12.18
N PRO A 215 12.18 -3.31 -11.47
CA PRO A 215 12.84 -3.93 -10.33
C PRO A 215 14.22 -4.43 -10.78
N GLY A 216 15.29 -3.98 -10.11
CA GLY A 216 16.66 -4.44 -10.37
C GLY A 216 17.55 -3.62 -11.30
N TYR A 217 17.07 -2.52 -11.91
CA TYR A 217 17.94 -1.57 -12.61
C TYR A 217 17.79 -0.18 -12.00
N SER A 218 18.57 0.12 -10.96
CA SER A 218 18.76 1.50 -10.51
C SER A 218 19.17 2.35 -11.70
N SER A 219 18.26 3.18 -12.19
CA SER A 219 18.53 4.20 -13.20
C SER A 219 19.48 5.21 -12.60
N CYS A 220 20.78 4.95 -12.74
CA CYS A 220 21.81 5.97 -12.69
C CYS A 220 21.59 6.87 -13.90
N SER A 221 20.76 7.90 -13.73
CA SER A 221 20.54 8.93 -14.75
C SER A 221 20.54 10.29 -14.06
N ARG A 222 21.72 10.66 -13.55
CA ARG A 222 22.12 12.06 -13.42
C ARG A 222 23.22 12.35 -14.42
N GLN A 223 22.84 13.02 -15.49
CA GLN A 223 23.61 13.92 -16.36
C GLN A 223 22.51 14.47 -17.29
N LEU A 224 22.12 15.74 -17.22
CA LEU A 224 22.94 16.96 -17.30
C LEU A 224 22.35 18.09 -16.44
#